data_AF-X1KDU0-F1
#
_entry.id   AF-X1KDU0-F1
#
_cell.length_a   1.000
_cell.length_b   1.000
_cell.length_c   1.000
_cell.angle_alpha   90.00
_cell.angle_beta   90.00
_cell.angle_gamma   90.00
#
_symmetry.space_group_name_H-M   'P 1'
#
loop_
_entity.id
_entity.type
_entity.pdbx_description
1 polymer ?
#
loop_
_entity_poly.entity_id
_entity_poly.type
_entity_poly.pdbx_seq_one_letter_code
_entity_poly.pdbx_strand_id
1 'polypeptide(L)'
;QITDRMVVGLTRGVVTSSMLFNTFENVAFDFFPKLKVYKKHFIKLGADHVHLAGSGPALFTLLENKAQAEDLYTRCKDQGMECYLADTLSSINRL
;
A
#
# COMPACT_ATOMS: atom_id res chain seq x y z
N GLN A 1 5.67 -19.40 4.74
CA GLN A 1 7.01 -18.80 4.51
C GLN A 1 6.93 -17.30 4.19
N ILE A 2 6.29 -16.87 3.09
CA ILE A 2 6.21 -15.43 2.73
C ILE A 2 5.30 -14.65 3.69
N THR A 3 4.09 -15.16 3.94
CA THR A 3 3.14 -14.52 4.86
C THR A 3 3.68 -14.45 6.29
N ASP A 4 4.32 -15.52 6.77
CA ASP A 4 4.91 -15.54 8.12
C ASP A 4 6.01 -14.48 8.27
N ARG A 5 6.84 -14.31 7.24
CA ARG A 5 7.86 -13.26 7.20
C ARG A 5 7.23 -11.87 7.25
N MET A 6 6.13 -11.66 6.54
CA MET A 6 5.39 -10.38 6.57
C MET A 6 4.78 -10.11 7.95
N VAL A 7 4.19 -11.12 8.60
CA VAL A 7 3.65 -10.99 9.96
C VAL A 7 4.74 -10.59 10.94
N VAL A 8 5.88 -11.30 10.93
CA VAL A 8 7.04 -10.97 11.78
C VAL A 8 7.56 -9.56 11.48
N GLY A 9 7.63 -9.18 10.20
CA GLY A 9 8.04 -7.85 9.76
C GLY A 9 7.12 -6.76 10.31
N LEU A 10 5.80 -6.93 10.20
CA LEU A 10 4.81 -5.99 10.73
C LEU A 10 4.91 -5.86 12.25
N THR A 11 4.98 -6.99 12.97
CA THR A 11 5.09 -6.97 14.45
C THR A 11 6.36 -6.30 14.94
N ARG A 12 7.44 -6.36 14.17
CA ARG A 12 8.74 -5.78 14.53
C ARG A 12 8.98 -4.40 13.91
N GLY A 13 8.06 -3.89 13.09
CA GLY A 13 8.25 -2.63 12.36
C GLY A 13 9.41 -2.65 11.37
N VAL A 14 9.67 -3.79 10.72
CA VAL A 14 10.79 -3.98 9.76
C VAL A 14 10.28 -4.51 8.41
N VAL A 15 9.21 -3.90 7.90
CA VAL A 15 8.64 -4.28 6.60
C VAL A 15 9.39 -3.54 5.50
N THR A 16 9.92 -4.30 4.54
CA THR A 16 10.49 -3.71 3.32
C THR A 16 9.56 -3.96 2.14
N SER A 17 9.69 -3.14 1.10
CA SER A 17 8.89 -3.30 -0.12
C SER A 17 9.07 -4.65 -0.81
N SER A 18 10.23 -5.29 -0.66
CA SER A 18 10.47 -6.65 -1.16
C SER A 18 9.57 -7.73 -0.51
N MET A 19 8.94 -7.41 0.63
CA MET A 19 8.00 -8.29 1.32
C MET A 19 6.57 -8.13 0.80
N LEU A 20 6.28 -7.06 0.07
CA LEU A 20 4.97 -6.75 -0.50
C LEU A 20 4.97 -7.11 -1.99
N PHE A 21 4.08 -8.01 -2.36
CA PHE A 21 3.78 -8.28 -3.76
C PHE A 21 2.37 -8.85 -3.87
N ASN A 22 1.84 -8.80 -5.08
CA ASN A 22 0.60 -9.45 -5.40
C ASN A 22 0.70 -10.09 -6.78
N THR A 23 0.48 -11.40 -6.86
CA THR A 23 0.57 -12.17 -8.10
C THR A 23 -0.37 -11.63 -9.19
N PHE A 24 -1.51 -11.05 -8.81
CA PHE A 24 -2.45 -10.45 -9.77
C PHE A 24 -1.91 -9.20 -10.45
N GLU A 25 -0.90 -8.51 -9.91
CA GLU A 25 -0.33 -7.29 -10.52
C GLU A 25 0.15 -7.53 -11.95
N ASN A 26 0.74 -8.70 -12.20
CA ASN A 26 1.27 -9.10 -13.51
C ASN A 26 0.19 -9.11 -14.60
N VAL A 27 -1.06 -9.31 -14.23
CA VAL A 27 -2.19 -9.39 -15.16
C VAL A 27 -3.05 -8.14 -15.06
N ALA A 28 -3.40 -7.71 -13.85
CA ALA A 28 -4.29 -6.58 -13.61
C ALA A 28 -3.78 -5.28 -14.25
N PHE A 29 -2.47 -5.00 -14.20
CA PHE A 29 -1.93 -3.79 -14.81
C PHE A 29 -1.93 -3.82 -16.34
N ASP A 30 -1.96 -5.00 -16.96
CA ASP A 30 -2.04 -5.14 -18.42
C ASP A 30 -3.49 -5.04 -18.91
N PHE A 31 -4.42 -5.69 -18.21
CA PHE A 31 -5.84 -5.66 -18.56
C PHE A 31 -6.54 -4.35 -18.16
N PHE A 32 -6.04 -3.65 -17.13
CA PHE A 32 -6.59 -2.37 -16.66
C PHE A 32 -5.53 -1.26 -16.68
N PRO A 33 -5.23 -0.66 -17.86
CA PRO A 33 -4.19 0.37 -18.00
C PRO A 33 -4.37 1.58 -17.08
N LYS A 34 -5.62 1.90 -16.70
CA LYS A 34 -5.91 2.97 -15.73
C LYS A 34 -5.25 2.70 -14.38
N LEU A 35 -5.14 1.45 -13.93
CA LEU A 35 -4.43 1.11 -12.69
C LEU A 35 -2.94 1.49 -12.75
N LYS A 36 -2.28 1.34 -13.91
CA LYS A 36 -0.91 1.85 -14.12
C LYS A 36 -0.84 3.37 -13.99
N VAL A 37 -1.87 4.09 -14.45
CA VAL A 37 -1.94 5.56 -14.32
C VAL A 37 -2.08 5.97 -12.86
N TYR A 38 -3.00 5.36 -12.11
CA TYR A 38 -3.16 5.61 -10.67
C TYR A 38 -1.89 5.26 -9.89
N LYS A 39 -1.27 4.11 -10.17
CA LYS A 39 0.03 3.73 -9.57
C LYS A 39 1.11 4.79 -9.81
N LYS A 40 1.24 5.30 -11.03
CA LYS A 40 2.19 6.38 -11.36
C LYS A 40 1.87 7.69 -10.65
N HIS A 41 0.58 8.04 -10.50
CA HIS A 41 0.19 9.25 -9.76
C HIS A 41 0.55 9.12 -8.28
N PHE A 42 0.27 7.97 -7.69
CA PHE A 42 0.55 7.72 -6.29
C PHE A 42 2.06 7.78 -6.00
N ILE A 43 2.89 7.25 -6.91
CA ILE A 43 4.37 7.39 -6.85
C ILE A 43 4.82 8.84 -7.02
N LYS A 44 4.22 9.61 -7.95
CA LYS A 44 4.52 11.05 -8.10
C LYS A 44 4.17 11.86 -6.86
N LEU A 45 3.17 11.40 -6.10
CA LEU A 45 2.83 11.92 -4.78
C LEU A 45 3.73 11.32 -3.69
N GLY A 46 4.89 10.76 -3.99
CA GLY A 46 5.87 10.38 -2.98
C GLY A 46 5.58 9.08 -2.24
N ALA A 47 4.71 8.20 -2.79
CA ALA A 47 4.69 6.81 -2.37
C ALA A 47 5.89 6.06 -3.00
N ASP A 48 6.75 5.46 -2.16
CA ASP A 48 7.93 4.74 -2.66
C ASP A 48 7.54 3.48 -3.45
N HIS A 49 6.53 2.78 -2.97
CA HIS A 49 6.04 1.53 -3.56
C HIS A 49 4.52 1.47 -3.50
N VAL A 50 3.90 0.92 -4.54
CA VAL A 50 2.45 0.85 -4.68
C VAL A 50 2.07 -0.51 -5.23
N HIS A 51 1.17 -1.18 -4.51
CA HIS A 51 0.75 -2.55 -4.77
C HIS A 51 -0.76 -2.65 -4.95
N LEU A 52 -1.20 -3.69 -5.66
CA LEU A 52 -2.62 -4.02 -5.78
C LEU A 52 -3.09 -4.74 -4.51
N ALA A 53 -4.24 -4.36 -3.97
CA ALA A 53 -4.89 -5.10 -2.89
C ALA A 53 -5.81 -6.19 -3.46
N GLY A 54 -5.51 -7.47 -3.20
CA GLY A 54 -6.30 -8.61 -3.69
C GLY A 54 -6.42 -8.64 -5.22
N SER A 55 -7.61 -8.86 -5.76
CA SER A 55 -7.83 -8.76 -7.22
C SER A 55 -8.04 -7.33 -7.73
N GLY A 56 -7.95 -6.32 -6.87
CA GLY A 56 -8.21 -4.92 -7.20
C GLY A 56 -9.67 -4.48 -7.03
N PRO A 57 -10.00 -3.22 -7.41
CA PRO A 57 -9.12 -2.24 -8.07
C PRO A 57 -8.27 -1.41 -7.10
N ALA A 58 -8.43 -1.60 -5.79
CA ALA A 58 -7.73 -0.79 -4.79
C ALA A 58 -6.21 -0.95 -4.86
N LEU A 59 -5.51 0.18 -4.79
CA LEU A 59 -4.05 0.25 -4.64
C LEU A 59 -3.70 0.65 -3.21
N PHE A 60 -2.58 0.17 -2.71
CA PHE A 60 -2.09 0.56 -1.39
C PHE A 60 -0.57 0.77 -1.38
N THR A 61 -0.14 1.54 -0.40
CA THR A 61 1.26 1.68 0.01
C THR A 61 1.32 1.52 1.53
N LEU A 62 2.49 1.18 2.06
CA LEU A 62 2.73 1.04 3.50
C LEU A 62 3.88 1.97 3.86
N LEU A 63 3.69 2.81 4.88
CA LEU A 63 4.70 3.72 5.39
C LEU A 63 4.91 3.45 6.88
N GLU A 64 6.15 3.48 7.33
CA GLU A 64 6.51 3.26 8.74
C GLU A 64 6.10 4.44 9.64
N ASN A 65 6.15 5.66 9.09
CA ASN A 65 5.88 6.88 9.84
C ASN A 65 4.46 7.39 9.57
N LYS A 66 3.67 7.54 10.64
CA LYS A 66 2.30 8.06 10.58
C LYS A 66 2.21 9.46 9.95
N ALA A 67 3.13 10.37 10.29
CA ALA A 67 3.12 11.72 9.73
C ALA A 67 3.39 11.72 8.21
N GLN A 68 4.24 10.80 7.72
CA GLN A 68 4.44 10.64 6.28
C GLN A 68 3.19 10.08 5.59
N ALA A 69 2.47 9.16 6.25
CA ALA A 69 1.22 8.62 5.74
C ALA A 69 0.10 9.67 5.70
N GLU A 70 0.00 10.52 6.72
CA GLU A 70 -0.94 11.64 6.79
C GLU A 70 -0.65 12.72 5.73
N ASP A 71 0.63 13.06 5.52
CA ASP A 71 1.04 13.98 4.45
C ASP A 71 0.70 13.43 3.05
N LEU A 72 1.05 12.17 2.78
CA LEU A 72 0.69 11.51 1.51
C LEU A 72 -0.83 11.47 1.31
N TYR A 73 -1.58 11.11 2.35
CA TYR A 73 -3.04 11.08 2.32
C TYR A 73 -3.61 12.46 1.96
N THR A 74 -3.12 13.52 2.59
CA THR A 74 -3.53 14.91 2.29
C THR A 74 -3.26 15.27 0.84
N ARG A 75 -2.05 15.00 0.34
CA ARG A 75 -1.69 15.27 -1.06
C ARG A 75 -2.52 14.47 -2.06
N CYS A 76 -2.93 13.24 -1.71
CA CYS A 76 -3.86 12.45 -2.54
C CYS A 76 -5.26 13.08 -2.57
N LYS A 77 -5.79 13.52 -1.41
CA LYS A 77 -7.07 14.20 -1.32
C LYS A 77 -7.08 15.51 -2.11
N ASP A 78 -6.01 16.29 -2.05
CA ASP A 78 -5.86 17.55 -2.80
C ASP A 78 -5.82 17.33 -4.32
N GLN A 79 -5.39 16.15 -4.77
CA GLN A 79 -5.46 15.73 -6.18
C GLN A 79 -6.80 15.11 -6.58
N GLY A 80 -7.79 15.14 -5.69
CA GLY A 80 -9.13 14.58 -5.94
C GLY A 80 -9.18 13.05 -5.95
N MET A 81 -8.18 12.37 -5.37
CA MET A 81 -8.18 10.91 -5.28
C MET A 81 -9.12 10.42 -4.17
N GLU A 82 -9.87 9.36 -4.46
CA GLU A 82 -10.52 8.55 -3.43
C GLU A 82 -9.44 7.70 -2.74
N CYS A 83 -9.13 8.05 -1.50
CA CYS A 83 -8.10 7.40 -0.71
C CYS A 83 -8.55 7.29 0.75
N TYR A 84 -7.94 6.33 1.46
CA TYR A 84 -8.21 6.04 2.86
C TYR A 84 -6.88 5.87 3.58
N LEU A 85 -6.83 6.33 4.83
CA LEU A 85 -5.69 6.14 5.72
C LEU A 85 -6.08 5.10 6.78
N ALA A 86 -5.22 4.10 6.99
CA ALA A 86 -5.40 3.06 7.99
C ALA A 86 -4.10 2.85 8.76
N ASP A 87 -4.24 2.59 10.07
CA ASP A 87 -3.12 2.29 10.96
C ASP A 87 -2.94 0.78 11.10
N THR A 88 -1.69 0.32 11.23
CA THR A 88 -1.40 -1.08 11.58
C THR A 88 -1.68 -1.30 13.06
N LEU A 89 -2.50 -2.31 13.39
CA LEU A 89 -2.81 -2.64 14.78
C LEU A 89 -1.56 -3.18 15.48
N SER A 90 -1.10 -2.50 16.53
CA SER A 90 0.10 -2.88 17.29
C SER A 90 -0.06 -4.18 18.08
N SER A 91 -1.29 -4.55 18.41
CA SER A 91 -1.67 -5.82 19.01
C SER A 91 -3.16 -6.06 18.76
N ILE A 92 -3.54 -7.20 18.18
CA ILE A 92 -4.89 -7.71 18.39
C ILE A 92 -4.91 -8.21 19.84
N ASN A 93 -5.42 -7.41 20.78
CA ASN A 93 -5.99 -8.00 21.99
C ASN A 93 -7.09 -8.92 21.47
N ARG A 94 -6.86 -10.24 21.51
CA ARG A 94 -7.80 -11.23 20.99
C ARG A 94 -9.19 -10.91 21.56
N LEU A 95 -10.14 -10.72 20.65
CA LEU A 95 -11.57 -10.84 20.95
C LEU A 95 -11.83 -12.21 21.60
#